data_AF-A0A1Q9F0C8-F1
#
_entry.id   AF-A0A1Q9F0C8-F1
#
_cell.length_a   1.000
_cell.length_b   1.000
_cell.length_c   1.000
_cell.angle_alpha   90.00
_cell.angle_beta   90.00
_cell.angle_gamma   90.00
#
_symmetry.space_group_name_H-M   'P 1'
#
loop_
_entity.id
_entity.type
_entity.pdbx_description
1 polymer ?
#
loop_
_entity_poly.entity_id
_entity_poly.type
_entity_poly.pdbx_seq_one_letter_code
_entity_poly.pdbx_strand_id
1 'polypeptide(L)'
;MTIRGLNQVRKHYVEETQKTMTFKYSNKNKKWMDVEVDEATFDKHLVPLEDAKGRASDTGMKWEQWVGLVSRGKPESLVLVRLKPQITKRRAPGPGAIRKAEWKPIANRWLQDTCVILHSDSARSYKSKISGVLHDAVVHQKKKVKINGKWVWKLPKYVTMKTHKLPSGRKIKTKAGTQVIDRAWRFLKDRVKVNQNSKSDSANIRAKIRSAQYEYWCRGKDMWSCTGNLLTWHMSKIVQKP
;
A
#
# COMPACT_ATOMS: atom_id res chain seq x y z
N MET A 1 -24.08 -3.81 25.83
CA MET A 1 -22.75 -3.27 25.48
C MET A 1 -22.02 -4.29 24.60
N THR A 2 -22.02 -4.11 23.28
CA THR A 2 -21.39 -5.10 22.38
C THR A 2 -19.88 -4.88 22.38
N ILE A 3 -19.13 -5.73 23.10
CA ILE A 3 -17.66 -5.70 23.12
C ILE A 3 -17.20 -6.00 21.69
N ARG A 4 -16.71 -4.97 20.99
CA ARG A 4 -16.11 -5.13 19.66
C ARG A 4 -14.79 -5.89 19.85
N GLY A 5 -14.60 -6.97 19.09
CA GLY A 5 -13.32 -7.69 19.08
C GLY A 5 -12.16 -6.77 18.70
N LEU A 6 -10.96 -7.06 19.21
CA LEU A 6 -9.77 -6.20 19.09
C LEU A 6 -9.46 -5.76 17.64
N ASN A 7 -9.67 -6.64 16.65
CA ASN A 7 -9.49 -6.30 15.23
C ASN A 7 -10.41 -5.15 14.78
N GLN A 8 -11.64 -5.11 15.28
CA GLN A 8 -12.60 -4.07 14.93
C GLN A 8 -12.25 -2.73 15.59
N VAL A 9 -11.73 -2.77 16.82
CA VAL A 9 -11.23 -1.57 17.52
C VAL A 9 -10.02 -0.99 16.80
N ARG A 10 -9.03 -1.84 16.47
CA ARG A 10 -7.85 -1.44 15.67
C ARG A 10 -8.24 -0.91 14.31
N LYS A 11 -9.17 -1.58 13.62
CA LYS A 11 -9.71 -1.10 12.33
C LYS A 11 -10.25 0.32 12.45
N HIS A 12 -11.10 0.57 13.44
CA HIS A 12 -11.70 1.88 13.64
C HIS A 12 -10.64 2.95 13.91
N TYR A 13 -9.66 2.67 14.78
CA TYR A 13 -8.55 3.58 15.06
C TYR A 13 -7.74 3.91 13.80
N VAL A 14 -7.39 2.89 13.02
CA VAL A 14 -6.63 3.07 11.77
C VAL A 14 -7.42 3.88 10.77
N GLU A 15 -8.71 3.63 10.60
CA GLU A 15 -9.56 4.37 9.65
C GLU A 15 -9.70 5.84 10.05
N GLU A 16 -9.87 6.14 11.34
CA GLU A 16 -9.92 7.52 11.85
C GLU A 16 -8.57 8.23 11.73
N THR A 17 -7.49 7.57 12.16
CA THR A 17 -6.12 8.13 12.09
C THR A 17 -5.73 8.38 10.63
N GLN A 18 -6.02 7.45 9.72
CA GLN A 18 -5.70 7.61 8.31
C GLN A 18 -6.49 8.77 7.67
N LYS A 19 -7.66 9.17 8.17
CA LYS A 19 -8.35 10.37 7.65
C LYS A 19 -7.56 11.66 7.89
N THR A 20 -6.81 11.73 8.99
CA THR A 20 -6.05 12.92 9.39
C THR A 20 -4.59 12.89 8.94
N MET A 21 -4.11 11.75 8.42
CA MET A 21 -2.73 11.60 7.94
C MET A 21 -2.47 12.45 6.69
N THR A 22 -1.23 12.91 6.55
CA THR A 22 -0.73 13.58 5.34
C THR A 22 0.74 13.27 5.11
N PHE A 23 1.16 13.22 3.84
CA PHE A 23 2.57 13.20 3.47
C PHE A 23 3.17 14.61 3.32
N LYS A 24 2.40 15.67 3.64
CA LYS A 24 2.87 17.06 3.67
C LYS A 24 3.69 17.34 4.94
N TYR A 25 4.81 18.05 4.80
CA TYR A 25 5.46 18.70 5.93
C TYR A 25 4.83 20.08 6.20
N SER A 26 4.67 20.44 7.48
CA SER A 26 4.20 21.77 7.90
C SER A 26 5.29 22.86 7.83
N ASN A 27 6.57 22.49 7.66
CA ASN A 27 7.66 23.44 7.78
C ASN A 27 8.01 24.15 6.47
N LYS A 28 8.28 25.46 6.58
CA LYS A 28 8.73 26.40 5.53
C LYS A 28 9.94 25.90 4.72
N ASN A 29 10.67 24.90 5.20
CA ASN A 29 11.87 24.32 4.57
C ASN A 29 11.64 23.09 3.68
N LYS A 30 10.44 22.93 3.07
CA LYS A 30 10.07 21.93 2.02
C LYS A 30 11.09 20.80 1.80
N LYS A 31 11.26 19.92 2.79
CA LYS A 31 12.19 18.78 2.70
C LYS A 31 11.51 17.69 1.89
N TRP A 32 12.16 17.25 0.81
CA TRP A 32 11.63 16.18 -0.01
C TRP A 32 11.61 14.86 0.76
N MET A 33 10.54 14.09 0.61
CA MET A 33 10.32 12.84 1.33
C MET A 33 10.34 11.65 0.38
N ASP A 34 11.07 10.59 0.75
CA ASP A 34 11.01 9.30 0.06
C ASP A 34 9.75 8.53 0.49
N VAL A 35 8.85 8.28 -0.47
CA VAL A 35 7.65 7.46 -0.28
C VAL A 35 7.71 6.30 -1.26
N GLU A 36 7.42 5.09 -0.79
CA GLU A 36 7.27 3.90 -1.63
C GLU A 36 5.80 3.58 -1.85
N VAL A 37 5.47 3.10 -3.04
CA VAL A 37 4.12 2.66 -3.43
C VAL A 37 4.19 1.34 -4.19
N ASP A 38 3.24 0.47 -3.89
CA ASP A 38 3.09 -0.85 -4.51
C ASP A 38 1.68 -1.40 -4.23
N GLU A 39 1.27 -2.45 -4.94
CA GLU A 39 0.02 -3.16 -4.73
C GLU A 39 0.24 -4.58 -4.21
N ALA A 40 -0.58 -4.99 -3.25
CA ALA A 40 -0.61 -6.36 -2.77
C ALA A 40 -2.02 -6.95 -2.85
N THR A 41 -2.06 -8.24 -3.20
CA THR A 41 -3.27 -9.06 -3.10
C THR A 41 -3.21 -9.91 -1.84
N PHE A 42 -4.31 -9.93 -1.07
CA PHE A 42 -4.43 -10.66 0.18
C PHE A 42 -5.26 -11.93 0.06
N ASP A 43 -6.28 -11.93 -0.81
CA ASP A 43 -7.16 -13.08 -1.02
C ASP A 43 -7.84 -13.03 -2.40
N LYS A 44 -8.45 -14.14 -2.80
CA LYS A 44 -9.26 -14.28 -4.01
C LYS A 44 -10.41 -15.26 -3.82
N HIS A 45 -11.55 -15.01 -4.44
CA HIS A 45 -12.69 -15.93 -4.44
C HIS A 45 -13.36 -16.03 -5.80
N LEU A 46 -13.96 -17.19 -6.06
CA LEU A 46 -14.81 -17.40 -7.23
C LEU A 46 -16.11 -16.64 -7.05
N VAL A 47 -16.56 -15.96 -8.12
CA VAL A 47 -17.90 -15.39 -8.18
C VAL A 47 -18.91 -16.53 -8.21
N PRO A 48 -19.89 -16.57 -7.29
CA PRO A 48 -20.96 -17.56 -7.30
C PRO A 48 -21.70 -17.61 -8.64
N LEU A 49 -22.20 -18.79 -9.00
CA LEU A 49 -22.93 -19.00 -10.26
C LEU A 49 -24.22 -18.18 -10.34
N GLU A 50 -24.90 -17.98 -9.21
CA GLU A 50 -26.10 -17.13 -9.07
C GLU A 50 -25.84 -15.65 -9.38
N ASP A 51 -24.63 -15.16 -9.12
CA ASP A 51 -24.19 -13.80 -9.43
C ASP A 51 -23.59 -13.67 -10.84
N ALA A 52 -23.23 -14.80 -11.47
CA ALA A 52 -22.72 -14.84 -12.82
C ALA A 52 -23.91 -14.83 -13.78
N LYS A 53 -24.01 -13.81 -14.66
CA LYS A 53 -25.09 -13.65 -15.64
C LYS A 53 -25.17 -14.81 -16.67
N GLY A 54 -25.57 -16.00 -16.26
CA GLY A 54 -26.03 -17.10 -17.10
C GLY A 54 -24.97 -17.93 -17.85
N ARG A 55 -23.68 -17.93 -17.48
CA ARG A 55 -22.68 -18.84 -18.10
C ARG A 55 -21.89 -19.61 -17.05
N ALA A 56 -22.21 -20.90 -16.93
CA ALA A 56 -21.62 -21.81 -15.94
C ALA A 56 -20.09 -22.01 -16.08
N SER A 57 -19.53 -21.74 -17.26
CA SER A 57 -18.10 -21.90 -17.57
C SER A 57 -17.23 -20.68 -17.25
N ASP A 58 -17.82 -19.55 -16.83
CA ASP A 58 -17.12 -18.27 -16.67
C ASP A 58 -17.29 -17.67 -15.26
N THR A 59 -17.23 -18.52 -14.21
CA THR A 59 -17.14 -18.02 -12.83
C THR A 59 -15.83 -17.23 -12.69
N GLY A 60 -15.95 -15.91 -12.74
CA GLY A 60 -14.81 -15.01 -12.62
C GLY A 60 -14.16 -15.09 -11.25
N MET A 61 -12.96 -14.54 -11.13
CA MET A 61 -12.21 -14.41 -9.89
C MET A 61 -12.28 -12.97 -9.41
N LYS A 62 -12.77 -12.77 -8.19
CA LYS A 62 -12.70 -11.51 -7.45
C LYS A 62 -11.45 -11.51 -6.56
N TRP A 63 -10.83 -10.35 -6.41
CA TRP A 63 -9.54 -10.19 -5.73
C TRP A 63 -9.63 -9.15 -4.61
N GLU A 64 -9.04 -9.46 -3.45
CA GLU A 64 -8.82 -8.49 -2.38
C GLU A 64 -7.45 -7.82 -2.59
N GLN A 65 -7.43 -6.77 -3.40
CA GLN A 65 -6.22 -6.01 -3.73
C GLN A 65 -6.20 -4.65 -3.02
N TRP A 66 -5.03 -4.24 -2.56
CA TRP A 66 -4.79 -3.00 -1.85
C TRP A 66 -3.55 -2.32 -2.41
N VAL A 67 -3.58 -0.99 -2.51
CA VAL A 67 -2.38 -0.16 -2.73
C VAL A 67 -1.90 0.39 -1.39
N GLY A 68 -0.59 0.35 -1.18
CA GLY A 68 0.06 0.89 0.01
C GLY A 68 0.92 2.07 -0.34
N LEU A 69 0.99 3.05 0.54
CA LEU A 69 1.97 4.14 0.49
C LEU A 69 2.67 4.21 1.84
N VAL A 70 4.00 4.29 1.85
CA VAL A 70 4.77 4.36 3.10
C VAL A 70 6.00 5.24 2.93
N SER A 71 6.21 6.15 3.88
CA SER A 71 7.46 6.90 3.98
C SER A 71 8.57 6.00 4.49
N ARG A 72 9.73 6.06 3.85
CA ARG A 72 10.87 5.25 4.27
C ARG A 72 11.27 5.54 5.71
N GLY A 73 11.47 4.48 6.48
CA GLY A 73 11.88 4.54 7.88
C GLY A 73 10.77 4.95 8.87
N LYS A 74 9.51 5.14 8.41
CA LYS A 74 8.38 5.52 9.27
C LYS A 74 7.22 4.53 9.11
N PRO A 75 7.24 3.37 9.77
CA PRO A 75 6.17 2.37 9.67
C PRO A 75 4.76 2.93 9.92
N GLU A 76 4.64 3.88 10.85
CA GLU A 76 3.41 4.59 11.21
C GLU A 76 2.83 5.44 10.07
N SER A 77 3.59 5.70 9.01
CA SER A 77 3.12 6.41 7.82
C SER A 77 2.42 5.49 6.80
N LEU A 78 2.38 4.17 7.03
CA LEU A 78 1.76 3.23 6.09
C LEU A 78 0.28 3.54 5.92
N VAL A 79 -0.10 3.94 4.71
CA VAL A 79 -1.47 4.15 4.27
C VAL A 79 -1.87 2.97 3.41
N LEU A 80 -3.03 2.37 3.69
CA LEU A 80 -3.63 1.33 2.85
C LEU A 80 -4.93 1.84 2.23
N VAL A 81 -5.05 1.71 0.91
CA VAL A 81 -6.27 2.01 0.16
C VAL A 81 -6.71 0.75 -0.57
N ARG A 82 -7.95 0.34 -0.33
CA ARG A 82 -8.53 -0.83 -0.98
C ARG A 82 -8.82 -0.51 -2.45
N LEU A 83 -8.40 -1.38 -3.34
CA LEU A 83 -8.68 -1.28 -4.77
C LEU A 83 -9.94 -2.09 -5.13
N LYS A 84 -10.51 -1.82 -6.30
CA LYS A 84 -11.64 -2.58 -6.85
C LYS A 84 -11.24 -3.09 -8.24
N PRO A 85 -10.30 -4.04 -8.33
CA PRO A 85 -9.88 -4.58 -9.61
C PRO A 85 -11.06 -5.25 -10.31
N GLN A 86 -10.98 -5.31 -11.65
CA GLN A 86 -11.99 -6.03 -12.42
C GLN A 86 -11.94 -7.53 -12.12
N ILE A 87 -13.10 -8.15 -12.21
CA ILE A 87 -13.24 -9.60 -12.14
C ILE A 87 -12.43 -10.19 -13.30
N THR A 88 -11.56 -11.14 -12.99
CA THR A 88 -10.73 -11.79 -14.01
C THR A 88 -11.24 -13.19 -14.31
N LYS A 89 -10.70 -13.85 -15.35
CA LYS A 89 -10.92 -15.28 -15.56
C LYS A 89 -10.40 -16.08 -14.36
N ARG A 90 -10.99 -17.25 -14.10
CA ARG A 90 -10.64 -18.16 -12.98
C ARG A 90 -9.15 -18.48 -12.87
N ARG A 91 -8.47 -18.66 -14.00
CA ARG A 91 -7.04 -19.02 -14.08
C ARG A 91 -6.10 -17.83 -14.25
N ALA A 92 -6.59 -16.60 -14.05
CA ALA A 92 -5.72 -15.43 -14.12
C ALA A 92 -4.66 -15.46 -13.00
N PRO A 93 -3.41 -15.06 -13.29
CA PRO A 93 -2.34 -15.04 -12.30
C PRO A 93 -2.56 -13.99 -11.20
N GLY A 94 -3.39 -12.97 -11.46
CA GLY A 94 -3.70 -11.88 -10.54
C GLY A 94 -4.69 -10.89 -11.15
N PRO A 95 -5.09 -9.85 -10.40
CA PRO A 95 -5.99 -8.79 -10.87
C PRO A 95 -5.35 -7.85 -11.92
N GLY A 96 -4.04 -7.97 -12.14
CA GLY A 96 -3.24 -7.03 -12.94
C GLY A 96 -2.75 -5.83 -12.13
N ALA A 97 -2.01 -4.95 -12.80
CA ALA A 97 -1.51 -3.71 -12.22
C ALA A 97 -2.65 -2.70 -11.97
N ILE A 98 -2.48 -1.80 -11.00
CA ILE A 98 -3.42 -0.71 -10.73
C ILE A 98 -3.66 0.09 -12.01
N ARG A 99 -4.90 0.52 -12.22
CA ARG A 99 -5.27 1.34 -13.38
C ARG A 99 -4.99 2.80 -13.10
N LYS A 100 -4.69 3.56 -14.17
CA LYS A 100 -4.50 5.01 -14.06
C LYS A 100 -5.72 5.73 -13.48
N ALA A 101 -6.92 5.25 -13.80
CA ALA A 101 -8.19 5.79 -13.28
C ALA A 101 -8.35 5.58 -11.77
N GLU A 102 -7.81 4.49 -11.21
CA GLU A 102 -7.81 4.23 -9.76
C GLU A 102 -6.65 4.94 -9.06
N TRP A 103 -5.46 4.93 -9.69
CA TRP A 103 -4.27 5.53 -9.12
C TRP A 103 -4.36 7.06 -9.02
N LYS A 104 -4.82 7.76 -10.07
CA LYS A 104 -4.77 9.23 -10.11
C LYS A 104 -5.53 9.90 -8.95
N PRO A 105 -6.75 9.48 -8.57
CA PRO A 105 -7.43 10.00 -7.37
C PRO A 105 -6.65 9.74 -6.07
N ILE A 106 -6.07 8.55 -5.93
CA ILE A 106 -5.26 8.18 -4.74
C ILE A 106 -4.03 9.07 -4.66
N ALA A 107 -3.29 9.20 -5.76
CA ALA A 107 -2.09 10.01 -5.85
C ALA A 107 -2.38 11.50 -5.59
N ASN A 108 -3.47 12.02 -6.15
CA ASN A 108 -3.88 13.41 -5.90
C ASN A 108 -4.18 13.65 -4.42
N ARG A 109 -4.93 12.74 -3.78
CA ARG A 109 -5.25 12.86 -2.34
C ARG A 109 -4.01 12.87 -1.46
N TRP A 110 -3.06 11.99 -1.73
CA TRP A 110 -1.97 11.69 -0.79
C TRP A 110 -0.67 12.41 -1.11
N LEU A 111 -0.38 12.65 -2.39
CA LEU A 111 0.95 13.06 -2.87
C LEU A 111 0.96 14.44 -3.53
N GLN A 112 -0.18 14.97 -3.95
CA GLN A 112 -0.24 16.27 -4.62
C GLN A 112 0.32 17.39 -3.72
N ASP A 113 1.27 18.12 -4.28
CA ASP A 113 1.94 19.28 -3.67
C ASP A 113 2.62 18.96 -2.33
N THR A 114 3.10 17.72 -2.17
CA THR A 114 3.75 17.24 -0.93
C THR A 114 5.28 17.22 -0.97
N CYS A 115 5.90 17.53 -2.11
CA CYS A 115 7.36 17.39 -2.32
C CYS A 115 7.84 15.95 -2.05
N VAL A 116 7.26 14.98 -2.74
CA VAL A 116 7.58 13.56 -2.57
C VAL A 116 8.46 13.05 -3.70
N ILE A 117 9.41 12.20 -3.37
CA ILE A 117 10.13 11.33 -4.30
C ILE A 117 9.46 9.96 -4.17
N LEU A 118 8.61 9.66 -5.15
CA LEU A 118 7.81 8.45 -5.21
C LEU A 118 8.63 7.34 -5.86
N HIS A 119 8.88 6.29 -5.09
CA HIS A 119 9.53 5.06 -5.53
C HIS A 119 8.45 4.03 -5.83
N SER A 120 8.33 3.65 -7.10
CA SER A 120 7.34 2.67 -7.55
C SER A 120 7.99 1.65 -8.46
N ASP A 121 7.31 0.52 -8.66
CA ASP A 121 7.65 -0.37 -9.76
C ASP A 121 7.41 0.32 -11.14
N SER A 122 7.63 -0.42 -12.21
CA SER A 122 7.51 0.10 -13.57
C SER A 122 6.07 0.16 -14.10
N ALA A 123 5.04 -0.09 -13.27
CA ALA A 123 3.65 -0.04 -13.72
C ALA A 123 3.32 1.34 -14.32
N ARG A 124 2.64 1.31 -15.48
CA ARG A 124 2.37 2.53 -16.28
C ARG A 124 1.56 3.57 -15.50
N SER A 125 0.69 3.13 -14.60
CA SER A 125 -0.19 4.00 -13.82
C SER A 125 0.61 4.92 -12.89
N TYR A 126 1.65 4.41 -12.24
CA TYR A 126 2.49 5.20 -11.34
C TYR A 126 3.26 6.32 -12.03
N LYS A 127 3.47 6.24 -13.35
CA LYS A 127 4.09 7.30 -14.16
C LYS A 127 3.18 8.51 -14.42
N SER A 128 1.98 8.54 -13.83
CA SER A 128 1.08 9.69 -13.93
C SER A 128 1.75 10.92 -13.33
N LYS A 129 1.79 12.03 -14.08
CA LYS A 129 2.33 13.29 -13.58
C LYS A 129 1.42 13.85 -12.49
N ILE A 130 1.97 14.02 -11.29
CA ILE A 130 1.31 14.62 -10.12
C ILE A 130 2.16 15.83 -9.68
N SER A 131 1.52 16.96 -9.40
CA SER A 131 2.23 18.16 -8.95
C SER A 131 2.96 17.89 -7.63
N GLY A 132 4.20 18.39 -7.52
CA GLY A 132 5.03 18.18 -6.33
C GLY A 132 5.55 16.76 -6.12
N VAL A 133 5.52 15.90 -7.14
CA VAL A 133 6.02 14.52 -7.09
C VAL A 133 7.12 14.27 -8.12
N LEU A 134 8.24 13.72 -7.68
CA LEU A 134 9.32 13.18 -8.52
C LEU A 134 9.24 11.65 -8.51
N HIS A 135 9.66 11.00 -9.59
CA HIS A 135 9.55 9.54 -9.72
C HIS A 135 10.90 8.85 -9.78
N ASP A 136 11.02 7.80 -8.97
CA ASP A 136 12.08 6.81 -9.00
C ASP A 136 11.53 5.44 -9.34
N ALA A 137 12.19 4.79 -10.29
CA ALA A 137 11.85 3.44 -10.69
C ALA A 137 12.58 2.44 -9.77
N VAL A 138 11.83 1.48 -9.27
CA VAL A 138 12.36 0.26 -8.67
C VAL A 138 12.52 -0.77 -9.79
N VAL A 139 13.72 -1.35 -9.91
CA VAL A 139 14.07 -2.29 -10.98
C VAL A 139 14.26 -3.68 -10.40
N HIS A 140 13.36 -4.60 -10.74
CA HIS A 140 13.39 -6.00 -10.29
C HIS A 140 13.90 -6.97 -11.34
N GLN A 141 13.87 -6.56 -12.61
CA GLN A 141 14.13 -7.45 -13.73
C GLN A 141 15.60 -7.44 -14.14
N LYS A 142 16.14 -8.62 -14.46
CA LYS A 142 17.43 -8.74 -15.14
C LYS A 142 17.37 -8.00 -16.47
N LYS A 143 18.44 -7.29 -16.81
CA LYS A 143 18.56 -6.63 -18.12
C LYS A 143 19.50 -7.43 -19.01
N LYS A 144 19.05 -7.76 -20.22
CA LYS A 144 19.91 -8.34 -21.25
C LYS A 144 20.80 -7.22 -21.80
N VAL A 145 22.11 -7.37 -21.65
CA VAL A 145 23.11 -6.37 -22.09
C VAL A 145 24.17 -7.05 -22.93
N LYS A 146 24.69 -6.34 -23.94
CA LYS A 146 25.78 -6.83 -24.76
C LYS A 146 27.10 -6.46 -24.09
N ILE A 147 27.90 -7.46 -23.73
CA ILE A 147 29.22 -7.29 -23.10
C ILE A 147 30.21 -8.07 -23.98
N ASN A 148 31.20 -7.40 -24.54
CA ASN A 148 32.22 -7.98 -25.43
C ASN A 148 31.59 -8.85 -26.55
N GLY A 149 30.60 -8.31 -27.26
CA GLY A 149 29.93 -9.03 -28.35
C GLY A 149 28.86 -10.04 -27.93
N LYS A 150 28.87 -10.54 -26.69
CA LYS A 150 27.94 -11.57 -26.19
C LYS A 150 26.78 -10.96 -25.41
N TRP A 151 25.58 -11.53 -25.56
CA TRP A 151 24.41 -11.13 -24.79
C TRP A 151 24.38 -11.83 -23.43
N VAL A 152 24.48 -11.05 -22.36
CA VAL A 152 24.49 -11.57 -20.98
C VAL A 152 23.31 -11.00 -20.20
N TRP A 153 22.66 -11.84 -19.40
CA TRP A 153 21.63 -11.42 -18.45
C TRP A 153 22.28 -10.87 -17.20
N LYS A 154 22.26 -9.55 -17.04
CA LYS A 154 22.81 -8.88 -15.85
C LYS A 154 21.74 -8.76 -14.78
N LEU A 155 22.10 -9.11 -13.55
CA LEU A 155 21.26 -8.90 -12.37
C LEU A 155 20.91 -7.42 -12.19
N PRO A 156 19.71 -7.09 -11.70
CA PRO A 156 19.33 -5.72 -11.42
C PRO A 156 20.22 -5.14 -10.31
N LYS A 157 20.56 -3.85 -10.43
CA LYS A 157 21.09 -3.09 -9.30
C LYS A 157 19.92 -2.66 -8.44
N TYR A 158 19.68 -3.38 -7.35
CA TYR A 158 18.54 -3.14 -6.46
C TYR A 158 18.59 -1.76 -5.79
N VAL A 159 19.77 -1.21 -5.50
CA VAL A 159 19.91 0.13 -4.93
C VAL A 159 20.90 0.95 -5.75
N THR A 160 20.51 2.16 -6.13
CA THR A 160 21.36 3.10 -6.85
C THR A 160 21.19 4.51 -6.30
N MET A 161 22.27 5.31 -6.29
CA MET A 161 22.15 6.73 -5.95
C MET A 161 21.64 7.48 -7.18
N LYS A 162 20.47 8.11 -7.07
CA LYS A 162 19.89 8.93 -8.13
C LYS A 162 19.90 10.40 -7.71
N THR A 163 20.27 11.27 -8.65
CA THR A 163 20.26 12.72 -8.45
C THR A 163 19.07 13.31 -9.17
N HIS A 164 18.23 14.04 -8.44
CA HIS A 164 17.10 14.77 -8.99
C HIS A 164 17.37 16.27 -8.97
N LYS A 165 16.95 16.97 -10.02
CA LYS A 165 16.91 18.44 -10.06
C LYS A 165 15.53 18.88 -9.56
N LEU A 166 15.51 19.67 -8.50
CA LEU A 166 14.31 20.22 -7.90
C LEU A 166 13.78 21.39 -8.74
N PRO A 167 12.50 21.77 -8.61
CA PRO A 167 11.96 22.97 -9.25
C PRO A 167 12.74 24.25 -8.91
N SER A 168 13.34 24.31 -7.71
CA SER A 168 14.21 25.43 -7.28
C SER A 168 15.61 25.42 -7.92
N GLY A 169 15.93 24.48 -8.80
CA GLY A 169 17.26 24.31 -9.39
C GLY A 169 18.26 23.54 -8.53
N ARG A 170 18.01 23.42 -7.21
CA ARG A 170 18.81 22.60 -6.29
C ARG A 170 18.80 21.13 -6.70
N LYS A 171 19.87 20.39 -6.38
CA LYS A 171 19.95 18.94 -6.59
C LYS A 171 19.75 18.19 -5.28
N ILE A 172 19.04 17.07 -5.32
CA ILE A 172 18.92 16.13 -4.20
C ILE A 172 19.37 14.74 -4.64
N LYS A 173 20.12 14.06 -3.77
CA LYS A 173 20.56 12.67 -3.98
C LYS A 173 19.70 11.74 -3.13
N THR A 174 19.18 10.67 -3.73
CA THR A 174 18.32 9.68 -3.08
C THR A 174 18.84 8.28 -3.37
N LYS A 175 18.51 7.31 -2.51
CA LYS A 175 18.69 5.88 -2.81
C LYS A 175 17.47 5.40 -3.60
N ALA A 176 17.54 5.28 -4.91
CA ALA A 176 16.48 4.66 -5.69
C ALA A 176 16.54 3.13 -5.56
N GLY A 177 15.37 2.48 -5.55
CA GLY A 177 15.24 1.02 -5.66
C GLY A 177 15.08 0.23 -4.36
N THR A 178 15.08 0.86 -3.18
CA THR A 178 14.72 0.12 -1.95
C THR A 178 13.23 -0.27 -1.96
N GLN A 179 12.92 -1.38 -1.29
CA GLN A 179 11.59 -1.98 -1.20
C GLN A 179 11.21 -2.24 0.26
N VAL A 180 11.12 -1.16 1.03
CA VAL A 180 10.55 -1.18 2.39
C VAL A 180 9.08 -1.62 2.35
N ILE A 181 8.32 -1.23 1.33
CA ILE A 181 6.90 -1.58 1.22
C ILE A 181 6.66 -3.09 1.05
N ASP A 182 7.53 -3.81 0.35
CA ASP A 182 7.47 -5.29 0.28
C ASP A 182 7.58 -5.94 1.68
N ARG A 183 8.37 -5.34 2.57
CA ARG A 183 8.48 -5.81 3.96
C ARG A 183 7.20 -5.54 4.74
N ALA A 184 6.51 -4.43 4.45
CA ALA A 184 5.18 -4.16 4.98
C ALA A 184 4.18 -5.20 4.47
N TRP A 185 4.19 -5.51 3.17
CA TRP A 185 3.33 -6.54 2.60
C TRP A 185 3.54 -7.91 3.21
N ARG A 186 4.80 -8.33 3.39
CA ARG A 186 5.12 -9.59 4.08
C ARG A 186 4.54 -9.59 5.50
N PHE A 187 4.82 -8.53 6.27
CA PHE A 187 4.32 -8.39 7.64
C PHE A 187 2.80 -8.50 7.75
N LEU A 188 2.07 -7.83 6.84
CA LEU A 188 0.61 -7.87 6.81
C LEU A 188 0.10 -9.25 6.39
N LYS A 189 0.68 -9.86 5.36
CA LYS A 189 0.28 -11.18 4.88
C LYS A 189 0.47 -12.26 5.94
N ASP A 190 1.56 -12.21 6.69
CA ASP A 190 1.85 -13.16 7.77
C ASP A 190 0.78 -13.11 8.89
N ARG A 191 0.14 -11.95 9.10
CA ARG A 191 -0.91 -11.73 10.12
C ARG A 191 -2.33 -11.96 9.61
N VAL A 192 -2.56 -11.70 8.33
CA VAL A 192 -3.86 -11.87 7.70
C VAL A 192 -4.13 -13.35 7.37
N LYS A 193 -3.08 -14.20 7.35
CA LYS A 193 -3.19 -15.67 7.29
C LYS A 193 -3.93 -16.24 8.50
N VAL A 194 -5.25 -16.17 8.48
CA VAL A 194 -6.14 -16.73 9.51
C VAL A 194 -7.40 -17.29 8.85
N ASN A 195 -7.32 -18.59 8.53
CA ASN A 195 -8.37 -19.60 8.34
C ASN A 195 -9.46 -19.38 7.25
N GLN A 196 -10.08 -20.49 6.80
CA GLN A 196 -11.03 -20.63 5.67
C GLN A 196 -12.25 -19.68 5.68
N ASN A 197 -12.47 -18.93 6.77
CA ASN A 197 -13.68 -18.12 7.01
C ASN A 197 -13.54 -16.64 6.64
N SER A 198 -12.41 -16.22 6.04
CA SER A 198 -12.18 -14.82 5.66
C SER A 198 -12.21 -14.66 4.15
N LYS A 199 -13.40 -14.78 3.57
CA LYS A 199 -13.58 -14.59 2.12
C LYS A 199 -13.23 -13.15 1.74
N SER A 200 -12.67 -12.97 0.56
CA SER A 200 -12.44 -11.66 -0.05
C SER A 200 -13.76 -10.88 -0.11
N ASP A 201 -13.67 -9.56 0.02
CA ASP A 201 -14.82 -8.66 0.21
C ASP A 201 -15.56 -8.74 1.55
N SER A 202 -15.24 -9.68 2.45
CA SER A 202 -15.84 -9.71 3.79
C SER A 202 -15.42 -8.53 4.67
N ALA A 203 -16.29 -8.14 5.61
CA ALA A 203 -15.92 -7.17 6.64
C ALA A 203 -14.76 -7.68 7.52
N ASN A 204 -14.67 -9.00 7.70
CA ASN A 204 -13.67 -9.65 8.53
C ASN A 204 -12.25 -9.55 7.93
N ILE A 205 -12.07 -9.84 6.63
CA ILE A 205 -10.74 -9.69 6.00
C ILE A 205 -10.26 -8.24 6.05
N ARG A 206 -11.16 -7.28 5.86
CA ARG A 206 -10.85 -5.84 5.98
C ARG A 206 -10.43 -5.49 7.41
N ALA A 207 -11.13 -5.99 8.43
CA ALA A 207 -10.77 -5.78 9.82
C ALA A 207 -9.41 -6.39 10.17
N LYS A 208 -9.10 -7.59 9.64
CA LYS A 208 -7.78 -8.23 9.80
C LYS A 208 -6.66 -7.43 9.14
N ILE A 209 -6.84 -6.98 7.89
CA ILE A 209 -5.85 -6.16 7.18
C ILE A 209 -5.58 -4.87 7.95
N ARG A 210 -6.63 -4.19 8.42
CA ARG A 210 -6.49 -2.95 9.20
C ARG A 210 -5.89 -3.19 10.59
N SER A 211 -6.21 -4.30 11.24
CA SER A 211 -5.57 -4.71 12.49
C SER A 211 -4.07 -4.97 12.30
N ALA A 212 -3.68 -5.64 11.21
CA ALA A 212 -2.28 -5.84 10.87
C ALA A 212 -1.57 -4.52 10.52
N GLN A 213 -2.25 -3.56 9.89
CA GLN A 213 -1.73 -2.21 9.65
C GLN A 213 -1.42 -1.49 10.97
N TYR A 214 -2.33 -1.58 11.95
CA TYR A 214 -2.09 -1.03 13.29
C TYR A 214 -0.84 -1.64 13.95
N GLU A 215 -0.70 -2.97 13.90
CA GLU A 215 0.49 -3.64 14.44
C GLU A 215 1.76 -3.20 13.69
N TYR A 216 1.68 -2.95 12.39
CA TYR A 216 2.80 -2.43 11.61
C TYR A 216 3.17 -1.00 12.02
N TRP A 217 2.18 -0.14 12.29
CA TRP A 217 2.41 1.21 12.81
C TRP A 217 3.09 1.22 14.19
N CYS A 218 2.86 0.17 14.97
CA CYS A 218 3.44 -0.02 16.29
C CYS A 218 4.75 -0.83 16.25
N ARG A 219 5.27 -1.15 15.07
CA ARG A 219 6.48 -1.97 14.92
C ARG A 219 7.67 -1.30 15.61
N GLY A 220 8.35 -2.05 16.48
CA GLY A 220 9.47 -1.56 17.27
C GLY A 220 9.06 -0.80 18.54
N LYS A 221 7.76 -0.74 18.85
CA LYS A 221 7.21 -0.21 20.10
C LYS A 221 6.65 -1.35 20.95
N ASP A 222 6.44 -1.08 22.22
CA ASP A 222 5.75 -2.02 23.11
C ASP A 222 4.27 -2.14 22.73
N MET A 223 3.87 -3.33 22.28
CA MET A 223 2.50 -3.59 21.83
C MET A 223 1.48 -3.54 22.95
N TRP A 224 1.89 -3.81 24.20
CA TRP A 224 1.01 -3.71 25.35
C TRP A 224 0.59 -2.25 25.58
N SER A 225 1.57 -1.36 25.70
CA SER A 225 1.36 0.09 25.82
C SER A 225 0.58 0.66 24.65
N CYS A 226 0.91 0.27 23.41
CA CYS A 226 0.15 0.69 22.24
C CYS A 226 -1.32 0.26 22.34
N THR A 227 -1.58 -0.99 22.73
CA THR A 227 -2.94 -1.52 22.89
C THR A 227 -3.69 -0.82 24.03
N GLY A 228 -3.03 -0.51 25.15
CA GLY A 228 -3.60 0.31 26.22
C GLY A 228 -4.08 1.67 25.72
N ASN A 229 -3.22 2.40 25.01
CA ASN A 229 -3.56 3.69 24.41
C ASN A 229 -4.72 3.59 23.41
N LEU A 230 -4.76 2.53 22.61
CA LEU A 230 -5.85 2.25 21.68
C LEU A 230 -7.18 2.06 22.42
N LEU A 231 -7.19 1.31 23.52
CA LEU A 231 -8.39 1.06 24.31
C LEU A 231 -8.86 2.34 25.03
N THR A 232 -7.94 3.13 25.58
CA THR A 232 -8.25 4.45 26.17
C THR A 232 -8.92 5.36 25.13
N TRP A 233 -8.35 5.45 23.92
CA TRP A 233 -8.96 6.18 22.80
C TRP A 233 -10.33 5.62 22.43
N HIS A 234 -10.49 4.30 22.42
CA HIS A 234 -11.76 3.68 22.05
C HIS A 234 -12.86 4.01 23.05
N MET A 235 -12.55 3.94 24.35
CA MET A 235 -13.47 4.28 25.43
C MET A 235 -13.87 5.75 25.37
N SER A 236 -12.94 6.66 25.08
CA SER A 236 -13.26 8.09 24.95
C SER A 236 -14.28 8.37 23.82
N LYS A 237 -14.25 7.57 22.74
CA LYS A 237 -15.24 7.66 21.65
C LYS A 237 -16.61 7.08 21.97
N ILE A 238 -16.69 6.19 22.96
CA ILE A 238 -17.97 5.63 23.43
C ILE A 238 -18.64 6.63 24.37
N VAL A 239 -17.88 7.19 25.32
CA VAL A 239 -18.39 8.13 26.34
C VAL A 239 -18.87 9.45 25.72
N GLN A 240 -18.32 9.86 24.57
CA GLN A 240 -18.69 11.10 23.86
C GLN A 240 -19.93 10.97 22.96
N LYS A 241 -20.58 9.80 22.88
CA LYS A 241 -21.86 9.67 22.17
C LYS A 241 -22.99 9.92 23.18
N PRO A 242 -23.80 10.98 23.01
CA PRO A 242 -25.03 11.15 23.80
C PRO A 242 -26.00 10.00 23.57
#